data_AF-A0A3D2R5V1-F1
#
_entry.id   AF-A0A3D2R5V1-F1
#
_cell.length_a   1.000
_cell.length_b   1.000
_cell.length_c   1.000
_cell.angle_alpha   90.00
_cell.angle_beta   90.00
_cell.angle_gamma   90.00
#
_symmetry.space_group_name_H-M   'P 1'
#
loop_
_entity.id
_entity.type
_entity.pdbx_description
1 polymer ?
#
loop_
_entity_poly.entity_id
_entity_poly.type
_entity_poly.pdbx_seq_one_letter_code
_entity_poly.pdbx_strand_id
1 'polypeptide(L)'
;MFVSKKAQETSIQKEVRGPVEVEKIFDKYIRMTSEKVAKSLSDAKGRYEQGHAYKDPKPSLNWKVVKQADSVSEEIVEMWMKIGIKKVPITATGETEDRQPATAVVGILQEWLDMLEGMKADPQSEAAQEFHRIAIEQAKPKTLPKAEDKTGWKYDSKIDSYIAI
;
A
#
# COMPACT_ATOMS: atom_id res chain seq x y z
N MET A 1 -39.66 24.06 6.21
CA MET A 1 -38.99 23.23 7.22
C MET A 1 -39.65 21.87 7.18
N PHE A 2 -38.99 20.85 6.62
CA PHE A 2 -39.57 19.51 6.43
C PHE A 2 -38.78 18.51 7.27
N VAL A 3 -39.40 17.99 8.33
CA VAL A 3 -38.84 16.89 9.13
C VAL A 3 -39.75 15.68 8.92
N SER A 4 -39.19 14.64 8.30
CA SER A 4 -39.88 13.36 8.09
C SER A 4 -39.96 12.57 9.40
N LYS A 5 -41.16 12.18 9.81
CA LYS A 5 -41.46 11.41 11.03
C LYS A 5 -40.97 9.95 11.03
N LYS A 6 -40.24 9.50 9.99
CA LYS A 6 -39.75 8.11 9.88
C LYS A 6 -38.39 7.83 10.53
N ALA A 7 -37.77 8.81 11.17
CA ALA A 7 -36.42 8.68 11.71
C ALA A 7 -36.33 8.16 13.17
N GLN A 8 -37.46 7.75 13.79
CA GLN A 8 -37.49 7.46 15.23
C GLN A 8 -37.47 5.98 15.64
N GLU A 9 -37.44 5.01 14.73
CA GLU A 9 -37.59 3.59 15.09
C GLU A 9 -36.60 2.60 14.46
N THR A 10 -35.36 3.03 14.23
CA THR A 10 -34.27 2.08 13.98
C THR A 10 -33.16 2.29 14.98
N SER A 11 -33.34 1.70 16.17
CA SER A 11 -32.21 1.43 17.05
C SER A 11 -31.28 0.48 16.30
N ILE A 12 -30.21 1.03 15.74
CA ILE A 12 -29.12 0.25 15.15
C ILE A 12 -28.47 -0.49 16.32
N GLN A 13 -28.93 -1.71 16.59
CA GLN A 13 -28.23 -2.61 17.48
C GLN A 13 -26.87 -2.89 16.83
N LYS A 14 -25.81 -2.37 17.46
CA LYS A 14 -24.44 -2.75 17.09
C LYS A 14 -24.30 -4.24 17.35
N GLU A 15 -24.30 -5.03 16.28
CA GLU A 15 -23.83 -6.41 16.36
C GLU A 15 -22.43 -6.41 16.98
N VAL A 16 -22.29 -7.12 18.09
CA VAL A 16 -21.00 -7.40 18.70
C VAL A 16 -20.28 -8.32 17.73
N ARG A 17 -19.40 -7.74 16.91
CA ARG A 17 -18.52 -8.51 16.03
C ARG A 17 -17.76 -9.52 16.91
N GLY A 18 -17.89 -10.81 16.59
CA GLY A 18 -17.08 -11.87 17.17
C GLY A 18 -15.59 -11.61 16.96
N PRO A 19 -14.69 -12.40 17.60
CA PRO A 19 -13.26 -12.21 17.46
C PRO A 19 -12.87 -12.33 15.99
N VAL A 20 -12.61 -11.19 15.35
CA VAL A 20 -12.04 -11.15 14.00
C VAL A 20 -10.62 -11.67 14.15
N GLU A 21 -10.32 -12.78 13.48
CA GLU A 21 -8.95 -13.27 13.37
C GLU A 21 -8.10 -12.13 12.78
N VAL A 22 -7.19 -11.59 13.59
CA VAL A 22 -6.43 -10.40 13.19
C VAL A 22 -5.38 -10.87 12.19
N GLU A 23 -5.56 -10.49 10.92
CA GLU A 23 -4.54 -10.69 9.87
C GLU A 23 -3.21 -10.12 10.37
N LYS A 24 -2.16 -10.96 10.33
CA LYS A 24 -0.81 -10.59 10.72
C LYS A 24 -0.34 -9.34 9.96
N ILE A 25 0.36 -8.43 10.64
CA ILE A 25 0.83 -7.18 10.03
C ILE A 25 1.64 -7.44 8.76
N PHE A 26 2.55 -8.42 8.77
CA PHE A 26 3.36 -8.75 7.60
C PHE A 26 2.49 -9.14 6.40
N ASP A 27 1.62 -10.13 6.56
CA ASP A 27 0.74 -10.64 5.51
C ASP A 27 -0.17 -9.53 4.94
N LYS A 28 -0.76 -8.75 5.84
CA LYS A 28 -1.62 -7.62 5.48
C LYS A 28 -0.88 -6.61 4.61
N TYR A 29 0.32 -6.21 5.00
CA TYR A 29 1.06 -5.19 4.29
C TYR A 29 1.67 -5.71 2.99
N ILE A 30 2.11 -6.98 2.93
CA ILE A 30 2.51 -7.63 1.68
C ILE A 30 1.34 -7.60 0.69
N ARG A 31 0.15 -8.04 1.11
CA ARG A 31 -1.05 -8.04 0.27
C ARG A 31 -1.41 -6.64 -0.22
N MET A 32 -1.54 -5.68 0.70
CA MET A 32 -1.88 -4.29 0.36
C MET A 32 -0.84 -3.63 -0.57
N THR A 33 0.45 -3.93 -0.38
CA THR A 33 1.51 -3.38 -1.23
C THR A 33 1.47 -4.03 -2.61
N SER A 34 1.31 -5.35 -2.68
CA SER A 34 1.18 -6.10 -3.93
C SER A 34 -0.04 -5.65 -4.75
N GLU A 35 -1.19 -5.43 -4.11
CA GLU A 35 -2.40 -4.90 -4.78
C GLU A 35 -2.14 -3.54 -5.44
N LYS A 36 -1.40 -2.64 -4.77
CA LYS A 36 -1.05 -1.31 -5.32
C LYS A 36 -0.09 -1.42 -6.49
N VAL A 37 0.93 -2.27 -6.39
CA VAL A 37 1.91 -2.49 -7.46
C VAL A 37 1.23 -3.16 -8.66
N ALA A 38 0.39 -4.17 -8.45
CA ALA A 38 -0.37 -4.84 -9.50
C ALA A 38 -1.33 -3.89 -10.22
N LYS A 39 -2.01 -3.00 -9.47
CA LYS A 39 -2.83 -1.96 -10.08
C LYS A 39 -1.99 -0.99 -10.92
N SER A 40 -0.84 -0.57 -10.40
CA SER A 40 0.08 0.31 -11.13
C SER A 40 0.66 -0.35 -12.38
N LEU A 41 0.92 -1.66 -12.32
CA LEU A 41 1.36 -2.46 -13.47
C LEU A 41 0.26 -2.54 -14.53
N SER A 42 -0.98 -2.80 -14.12
CA SER A 42 -2.13 -2.79 -15.03
C SER A 42 -2.29 -1.44 -15.72
N ASP A 43 -2.15 -0.33 -14.99
CA ASP A 43 -2.23 1.02 -15.55
C ASP A 43 -1.07 1.28 -16.54
N ALA A 44 0.15 0.82 -16.21
CA ALA A 44 1.33 0.95 -17.08
C ALA A 44 1.18 0.14 -18.37
N LYS A 45 0.75 -1.13 -18.30
CA LYS A 45 0.47 -1.97 -19.48
C LYS A 45 -0.60 -1.35 -20.36
N GLY A 46 -1.68 -0.84 -19.76
CA GLY A 46 -2.73 -0.12 -20.47
C GLY A 46 -2.18 1.07 -21.26
N ARG A 47 -1.33 1.89 -20.62
CA ARG A 47 -0.76 3.09 -21.26
C ARG A 47 0.29 2.76 -22.33
N TYR A 48 1.28 1.93 -22.00
CA TYR A 48 2.51 1.80 -22.78
C TYR A 48 2.53 0.60 -23.74
N GLU A 49 1.70 -0.43 -23.52
CA GLU A 49 1.65 -1.61 -24.40
C GLU A 49 0.35 -1.64 -25.22
N GLN A 50 -0.77 -1.26 -24.61
CA GLN A 50 -2.10 -1.40 -25.22
C GLN A 50 -2.60 -0.09 -25.88
N GLY A 51 -1.83 1.00 -25.78
CA GLY A 51 -2.16 2.28 -26.40
C GLY A 51 -3.37 3.00 -25.78
N HIS A 52 -3.79 2.63 -24.57
CA HIS A 52 -4.89 3.28 -23.83
C HIS A 52 -4.42 4.53 -23.07
N ALA A 53 -3.50 5.30 -23.66
CA ALA A 53 -2.95 6.50 -23.05
C ALA A 53 -3.97 7.65 -23.07
N TYR A 54 -4.30 8.16 -21.88
CA TYR A 54 -5.04 9.43 -21.77
C TYR A 54 -4.21 10.60 -22.32
N LYS A 55 -4.89 11.58 -22.91
CA LYS A 55 -4.31 12.86 -23.36
C LYS A 55 -3.53 13.54 -22.24
N ASP A 56 -4.11 13.61 -21.05
CA ASP A 56 -3.44 14.04 -19.83
C ASP A 56 -3.08 12.80 -18.99
N PRO A 57 -1.77 12.53 -18.76
CA PRO A 57 -1.35 11.38 -17.98
C PRO A 57 -1.84 11.49 -16.54
N LYS A 58 -2.64 10.53 -16.11
CA LYS A 58 -3.06 10.41 -14.71
C LYS A 58 -1.96 9.70 -13.92
N PRO A 59 -1.61 10.18 -12.71
CA PRO A 59 -0.72 9.44 -11.84
C PRO A 59 -1.37 8.11 -11.43
N SER A 60 -0.55 7.06 -11.36
CA SER A 60 -0.95 5.80 -10.74
C SER A 60 -0.51 5.76 -9.27
N LEU A 61 -0.66 4.62 -8.60
CA LEU A 61 -0.36 4.46 -7.18
C LEU A 61 1.16 4.47 -6.90
N ASN A 62 1.96 4.08 -7.88
CA ASN A 62 3.41 3.90 -7.77
C ASN A 62 4.23 4.72 -8.77
N TRP A 63 3.60 5.51 -9.64
CA TRP A 63 4.32 6.30 -10.63
C TRP A 63 3.48 7.45 -11.19
N LYS A 64 4.15 8.45 -11.80
CA LYS A 64 3.51 9.50 -12.61
C LYS A 64 4.43 9.93 -13.75
N VAL A 65 3.84 10.39 -14.85
CA VAL A 65 4.61 11.06 -15.92
C VAL A 65 5.05 12.44 -15.39
N VAL A 66 6.35 12.72 -15.50
CA VAL A 66 6.95 14.02 -15.13
C VAL A 66 7.45 14.80 -16.34
N LYS A 67 7.68 14.11 -17.47
CA LYS A 67 7.98 14.74 -18.75
C LYS A 67 7.14 14.06 -19.84
N GLN A 68 6.19 14.82 -20.39
CA GLN A 68 5.44 14.39 -21.57
C GLN A 68 6.31 14.52 -22.82
N ALA A 69 6.01 13.70 -23.82
CA ALA A 69 6.62 13.71 -25.13
C ALA A 69 5.54 13.44 -26.19
N ASP A 70 5.90 13.60 -27.48
CA ASP A 70 4.97 13.35 -28.58
C ASP A 70 4.58 11.87 -28.69
N SER A 71 5.47 10.97 -28.26
CA SER A 71 5.22 9.54 -28.10
C SER A 71 5.25 9.14 -26.62
N VAL A 72 4.33 8.25 -26.22
CA VAL A 72 4.27 7.68 -24.86
C VAL A 72 5.54 6.92 -24.48
N SER A 73 6.28 6.38 -25.46
CA SER A 73 7.53 5.66 -25.23
C SER A 73 8.69 6.59 -24.85
N GLU A 74 8.58 7.89 -25.12
CA GLU A 74 9.60 8.90 -24.86
C GLU A 74 9.35 9.68 -23.57
N GLU A 75 8.28 9.34 -22.85
CA GLU A 75 7.95 9.96 -21.58
C GLU A 75 8.98 9.59 -20.49
N ILE A 76 9.20 10.52 -19.56
CA ILE A 76 9.93 10.23 -18.32
C ILE A 76 8.93 10.12 -17.18
N VAL A 77 9.09 9.05 -16.41
CA VAL A 77 8.21 8.65 -15.33
C VAL A 77 8.98 8.70 -14.01
N GLU A 78 8.39 9.31 -13.00
CA GLU A 78 8.89 9.26 -11.63
C GLU A 78 8.15 8.14 -10.89
N MET A 79 8.88 7.18 -10.35
CA MET A 79 8.38 5.99 -9.67
C MET A 79 8.63 6.07 -8.16
N TRP A 80 7.79 5.41 -7.37
CA TRP A 80 7.94 5.26 -5.92
C TRP A 80 7.25 3.99 -5.43
N MET A 81 7.72 3.44 -4.31
CA MET A 81 7.04 2.37 -3.57
C MET A 81 6.64 2.84 -2.19
N LYS A 82 5.46 2.42 -1.71
CA LYS A 82 4.98 2.72 -0.36
C LYS A 82 4.58 1.47 0.39
N ILE A 83 5.10 1.33 1.61
CA ILE A 83 4.58 0.39 2.61
C ILE A 83 3.65 1.19 3.52
N GLY A 84 2.35 0.87 3.51
CA GLY A 84 1.33 1.73 4.11
C GLY A 84 1.28 3.10 3.41
N ILE A 85 1.71 4.15 4.12
CA ILE A 85 1.84 5.52 3.58
C ILE A 85 3.30 5.98 3.44
N LYS A 86 4.26 5.26 4.03
CA LYS A 86 5.68 5.61 4.02
C LYS A 86 6.31 5.20 2.69
N LYS A 87 6.96 6.15 2.01
CA LYS A 87 7.81 5.82 0.86
C LYS A 87 9.08 5.14 1.35
N VAL A 88 9.51 4.12 0.61
CA VAL A 88 10.72 3.36 0.94
C VAL A 88 11.79 3.61 -0.10
N PRO A 89 13.08 3.45 0.25
CA PRO A 89 14.15 3.49 -0.74
C PRO A 89 13.89 2.48 -1.87
N ILE A 90 14.09 2.93 -3.11
CA ILE A 90 13.98 2.09 -4.31
C ILE A 90 15.25 2.09 -5.15
N THR A 91 16.28 2.82 -4.72
CA THR A 91 17.60 2.91 -5.35
C THR A 91 18.68 2.44 -4.37
N ALA A 92 19.85 2.06 -4.89
CA ALA A 92 21.00 1.66 -4.07
C ALA A 92 21.55 2.80 -3.18
N THR A 93 21.35 4.05 -3.61
CA THR A 93 21.79 5.27 -2.91
C THR A 93 20.78 5.77 -1.87
N GLY A 94 19.62 5.11 -1.74
CA GLY A 94 18.66 5.36 -0.67
C GLY A 94 17.53 6.32 -1.03
N GLU A 95 17.44 6.79 -2.28
CA GLU A 95 16.34 7.63 -2.74
C GLU A 95 15.01 6.86 -2.78
N THR A 96 13.94 7.56 -2.42
CA THR A 96 12.57 7.01 -2.37
C THR A 96 11.75 7.25 -3.63
N GLU A 97 12.33 8.00 -4.56
CA GLU A 97 11.78 8.32 -5.87
C GLU A 97 12.88 8.14 -6.90
N ASP A 98 12.51 7.64 -8.07
CA ASP A 98 13.48 7.41 -9.14
C ASP A 98 12.85 7.72 -10.51
N ARG A 99 13.63 8.33 -11.39
CA ARG A 99 13.17 8.73 -12.72
C ARG A 99 13.61 7.72 -13.75
N GLN A 100 12.62 7.14 -14.42
CA GLN A 100 12.80 6.04 -15.35
C GLN A 100 12.21 6.39 -16.71
N PRO A 101 12.80 5.90 -17.81
CA PRO A 101 12.14 5.98 -19.12
C PRO A 101 10.85 5.15 -19.08
N ALA A 102 9.83 5.60 -19.80
CA ALA A 102 8.54 4.92 -19.88
C ALA A 102 8.66 3.42 -20.25
N THR A 103 9.62 3.08 -21.11
CA THR A 103 9.91 1.71 -21.55
C THR A 103 10.34 0.77 -20.43
N ALA A 104 10.88 1.28 -19.32
CA ALA A 104 11.33 0.47 -18.19
C ALA A 104 10.23 0.21 -17.14
N VAL A 105 9.18 1.04 -17.12
CA VAL A 105 8.19 1.07 -16.03
C VAL A 105 7.49 -0.27 -15.83
N VAL A 106 7.08 -0.94 -16.91
CA VAL A 106 6.39 -2.24 -16.83
C VAL A 106 7.30 -3.31 -16.24
N GLY A 107 8.57 -3.35 -16.67
CA GLY A 107 9.56 -4.30 -16.15
C GLY A 107 9.82 -4.10 -14.66
N ILE A 108 10.08 -2.86 -14.24
CA ILE A 108 10.34 -2.51 -12.84
C ILE A 108 9.15 -2.87 -11.94
N LEU A 109 7.91 -2.61 -12.39
CA LEU A 109 6.72 -2.95 -11.61
C LEU A 109 6.52 -4.46 -11.49
N GLN A 110 6.91 -5.24 -12.52
CA GLN A 110 6.91 -6.70 -12.45
C GLN A 110 7.97 -7.20 -11.47
N GLU A 111 9.20 -6.68 -11.53
CA GLU A 111 10.26 -7.01 -10.58
C GLU A 111 9.86 -6.72 -9.14
N TRP A 112 9.14 -5.63 -8.88
CA TRP A 112 8.61 -5.32 -7.56
C TRP A 112 7.57 -6.35 -7.08
N LEU A 113 6.71 -6.87 -7.96
CA LEU A 113 5.79 -7.94 -7.60
C LEU A 113 6.53 -9.23 -7.27
N ASP A 114 7.51 -9.59 -8.09
CA ASP A 114 8.31 -10.80 -7.90
C ASP A 114 9.11 -10.72 -6.58
N MET A 115 9.63 -9.54 -6.25
CA MET A 115 10.29 -9.27 -4.97
C MET A 115 9.33 -9.43 -3.78
N LEU A 116 8.10 -8.88 -3.87
CA LEU A 116 7.09 -9.01 -2.82
C LEU A 116 6.63 -10.46 -2.64
N GLU A 117 6.52 -11.21 -3.72
CA GLU A 117 6.25 -12.65 -3.68
C GLU A 117 7.41 -13.43 -3.04
N GLY A 118 8.65 -13.07 -3.37
CA GLY A 118 9.85 -13.63 -2.74
C GLY A 118 9.90 -13.37 -1.23
N MET A 119 9.58 -12.15 -0.79
CA MET A 119 9.47 -11.82 0.64
C MET A 119 8.40 -12.64 1.35
N LYS A 120 7.28 -12.91 0.67
CA LYS A 120 6.20 -13.76 1.21
C LYS A 120 6.64 -15.23 1.33
N ALA A 121 7.40 -15.72 0.35
CA ALA A 121 7.91 -17.08 0.34
C ALA A 121 9.02 -17.31 1.37
N ASP A 122 9.85 -16.29 1.63
CA ASP A 122 10.88 -16.28 2.67
C ASP A 122 10.77 -15.04 3.59
N PRO A 123 9.89 -15.10 4.61
CA PRO A 123 9.74 -14.03 5.59
C PRO A 123 10.97 -13.78 6.48
N GLN A 124 11.98 -14.65 6.42
CA GLN A 124 13.23 -14.51 7.19
C GLN A 124 14.34 -13.85 6.39
N SER A 125 14.16 -13.64 5.09
CA SER A 125 15.09 -12.86 4.27
C SER A 125 15.27 -11.44 4.82
N GLU A 126 16.47 -10.86 4.61
CA GLU A 126 16.78 -9.49 5.04
C GLU A 126 15.76 -8.48 4.48
N ALA A 127 15.40 -8.64 3.21
CA ALA A 127 14.42 -7.79 2.55
C ALA A 127 13.02 -7.91 3.18
N ALA A 128 12.57 -9.12 3.54
CA ALA A 128 11.29 -9.32 4.21
C ALA A 128 11.30 -8.76 5.64
N GLN A 129 12.41 -8.91 6.37
CA GLN A 129 12.54 -8.37 7.72
C GLN A 129 12.52 -6.83 7.72
N GLU A 130 13.21 -6.18 6.79
CA GLU A 130 13.18 -4.72 6.65
C GLU A 130 11.78 -4.23 6.23
N PHE A 131 11.14 -4.92 5.28
CA PHE A 131 9.74 -4.66 4.93
C PHE A 131 8.84 -4.76 6.16
N HIS A 132 8.97 -5.81 6.95
CA HIS A 132 8.15 -6.06 8.14
C HIS A 132 8.37 -5.00 9.21
N ARG A 133 9.61 -4.59 9.45
CA ARG A 133 9.96 -3.51 10.38
C ARG A 133 9.20 -2.22 10.03
N ILE A 134 9.18 -1.87 8.75
CA ILE A 134 8.43 -0.72 8.25
C ILE A 134 6.92 -0.95 8.38
N ALA A 135 6.42 -2.15 8.06
CA ALA A 135 5.00 -2.48 8.20
C ALA A 135 4.51 -2.35 9.65
N ILE A 136 5.30 -2.80 10.63
CA ILE A 136 5.03 -2.64 12.07
C ILE A 136 4.91 -1.16 12.43
N GLU A 137 5.89 -0.33 12.04
CA GLU A 137 5.83 1.12 12.26
C GLU A 137 4.54 1.74 11.70
N GLN A 138 4.15 1.31 10.50
CA GLN A 138 2.96 1.82 9.80
C GLN A 138 1.64 1.27 10.36
N ALA A 139 1.66 0.12 11.00
CA ALA A 139 0.48 -0.53 11.57
C ALA A 139 0.11 0.03 12.95
N LYS A 140 1.03 0.76 13.61
CA LYS A 140 0.80 1.31 14.95
C LYS A 140 -0.46 2.18 14.97
N PRO A 141 -1.47 1.84 15.81
CA PRO A 141 -2.64 2.68 15.95
C PRO A 141 -2.27 4.08 16.46
N LYS A 142 -2.86 5.10 15.84
CA LYS A 142 -2.59 6.52 16.19
C LYS A 142 -3.38 7.01 17.39
N THR A 143 -4.49 6.35 17.70
CA THR A 143 -5.36 6.68 18.83
C THR A 143 -5.03 5.82 20.03
N LEU A 144 -5.33 6.29 21.24
CA LEU A 144 -5.25 5.46 22.44
C LEU A 144 -6.20 4.25 22.34
N PRO A 145 -5.90 3.15 23.05
CA PRO A 145 -6.86 2.07 23.23
C PRO A 145 -8.21 2.58 23.76
N LYS A 146 -9.29 1.89 23.39
CA LYS A 146 -10.63 2.24 23.87
C LYS A 146 -10.96 1.67 25.25
N ALA A 147 -10.19 0.68 25.70
CA ALA A 147 -10.37 0.08 27.01
C ALA A 147 -9.88 1.06 28.08
N GLU A 148 -10.71 1.34 29.08
CA GLU A 148 -10.47 2.38 30.09
C GLU A 148 -9.22 2.12 30.96
N ASP A 149 -8.80 0.86 31.08
CA ASP A 149 -7.62 0.44 31.84
C ASP A 149 -6.31 0.47 31.01
N LYS A 150 -6.38 0.83 29.72
CA LYS A 150 -5.24 0.76 28.80
C LYS A 150 -4.79 2.15 28.38
N THR A 151 -3.47 2.35 28.42
CA THR A 151 -2.82 3.64 28.19
C THR A 151 -1.95 3.67 26.93
N GLY A 152 -1.70 2.51 26.30
CA GLY A 152 -0.85 2.46 25.12
C GLY A 152 -1.02 1.21 24.26
N TRP A 153 -0.22 1.17 23.20
CA TRP A 153 -0.11 0.01 22.30
C TRP A 153 1.29 -0.56 22.38
N LYS A 154 1.38 -1.88 22.53
CA LYS A 154 2.62 -2.64 22.45
C LYS A 154 2.52 -3.62 21.29
N TYR A 155 3.58 -3.68 20.49
CA TYR A 155 3.67 -4.71 19.45
C TYR A 155 3.97 -6.07 20.10
N ASP A 156 3.23 -7.10 19.71
CA ASP A 156 3.43 -8.50 20.10
C ASP A 156 3.87 -9.30 18.87
N SER A 157 5.12 -9.78 18.89
CA SER A 157 5.71 -10.52 17.79
C SER A 157 5.18 -11.94 17.63
N LYS A 158 4.54 -12.53 18.65
CA LYS A 158 3.99 -13.89 18.57
C LYS A 158 2.76 -13.94 17.68
N ILE A 159 1.95 -12.88 17.74
CA ILE A 159 0.72 -12.74 16.96
C ILE A 159 0.84 -11.73 15.81
N ASP A 160 2.01 -11.10 15.68
CA ASP A 160 2.31 -10.06 14.69
C ASP A 160 1.23 -8.96 14.64
N SER A 161 0.96 -8.37 15.81
CA SER A 161 -0.10 -7.37 15.98
C SER A 161 0.15 -6.44 17.16
N TYR A 162 -0.61 -5.35 17.25
CA TYR A 162 -0.58 -4.44 18.40
C TYR A 162 -1.64 -4.83 19.44
N ILE A 163 -1.20 -5.01 20.68
CA ILE A 163 -2.06 -5.23 21.85
C ILE A 163 -2.15 -3.95 22.69
N ALA A 164 -3.32 -3.71 23.28
CA ALA A 164 -3.52 -2.62 24.21
C ALA A 164 -2.85 -2.96 25.56
N ILE A 165 -2.07 -2.03 26.10
CA ILE A 165 -1.40 -2.15 27.41
C ILE A 165 -1.83 -1.05 28.36
#